data_AF-A0A2U3LND2-F1
#
_entry.id   AF-A0A2U3LND2-F1
#
_cell.length_a   1.000
_cell.length_b   1.000
_cell.length_c   1.000
_cell.angle_alpha   90.00
_cell.angle_beta   90.00
_cell.angle_gamma   90.00
#
_symmetry.space_group_name_H-M   'P 1'
#
loop_
_entity.id
_entity.type
_entity.pdbx_description
1 polymer ?
#
loop_
_entity_poly.entity_id
_entity_poly.type
_entity_poly.pdbx_seq_one_letter_code
_entity_poly.pdbx_strand_id
1 'polypeptide(L)' 'MNTKNLTDKLERKKVKRTARKKAAPKAKRAAGVARGSQKKKIRHQAQGQRKR' A
#
# COMPACT_ATOMS: atom_id res chain seq x y z
N MET A 1 11.15 -10.22 5.09
CA MET A 1 11.74 -11.52 4.67
C MET A 1 12.15 -11.42 3.21
N ASN A 2 13.41 -11.75 2.91
CA ASN A 2 13.96 -11.67 1.56
C ASN A 2 13.59 -12.94 0.76
N THR A 3 12.75 -12.81 -0.28
CA THR A 3 12.36 -13.93 -1.15
C THR A 3 13.13 -13.99 -2.47
N LYS A 4 14.17 -13.16 -2.65
CA LYS A 4 14.81 -12.98 -3.97
C LYS A 4 15.50 -14.24 -4.49
N ASN A 5 15.91 -15.14 -3.60
CA ASN A 5 16.61 -16.37 -3.94
C ASN A 5 15.67 -17.58 -4.09
N LEU A 6 14.35 -17.41 -3.91
CA LEU A 6 13.37 -18.49 -4.08
C LEU A 6 12.98 -18.62 -5.56
N THR A 7 13.58 -19.60 -6.23
CA THR A 7 13.32 -19.96 -7.63
C THR A 7 11.92 -20.57 -7.80
N ASP A 8 11.53 -21.46 -6.88
CA ASP A 8 10.21 -22.07 -6.87
C ASP A 8 9.09 -21.04 -6.58
N LYS A 9 8.09 -21.00 -7.47
CA LYS A 9 6.99 -20.03 -7.41
C LYS A 9 5.99 -20.34 -6.30
N LEU A 10 5.74 -21.62 -6.00
CA LEU A 10 4.80 -22.06 -4.97
C LEU A 10 5.36 -21.76 -3.59
N GLU A 11 6.62 -22.10 -3.35
CA GLU A 11 7.31 -21.86 -2.08
C GLU A 11 7.44 -20.36 -1.82
N ARG A 12 7.84 -19.57 -2.83
CA ARG A 12 7.85 -18.11 -2.71
C ARG A 12 6.48 -17.54 -2.33
N LYS A 13 5.40 -18.07 -2.90
CA LYS A 13 4.03 -17.62 -2.57
C LYS A 13 3.63 -18.04 -1.17
N LYS A 14 3.93 -19.27 -0.73
CA LYS A 14 3.65 -19.74 0.63
C LYS A 14 4.29 -18.83 1.66
N VAL A 15 5.59 -18.57 1.53
CA VAL A 15 6.30 -17.72 2.51
C VAL A 15 5.80 -16.27 2.49
N LYS A 16 5.48 -15.71 1.32
CA LYS A 16 4.86 -14.37 1.26
C LYS A 16 3.49 -14.32 1.94
N ARG A 17 2.67 -15.37 1.80
CA ARG A 17 1.34 -15.45 2.41
C ARG A 17 1.43 -15.63 3.93
N THR A 18 2.31 -16.50 4.42
CA THR A 18 2.51 -16.66 5.87
C THR A 18 3.01 -15.37 6.51
N ALA A 19 3.95 -14.67 5.88
CA ALA A 19 4.41 -13.37 6.34
C ALA A 19 3.29 -12.31 6.37
N ARG A 20 2.42 -12.26 5.35
CA ARG A 20 1.25 -11.36 5.33
C ARG A 20 0.21 -11.72 6.38
N LYS A 21 -0.03 -13.02 6.63
CA LYS A 21 -0.99 -13.50 7.65
C LYS A 21 -0.50 -13.21 9.08
N LYS A 22 0.82 -13.30 9.31
CA LYS A 22 1.45 -12.98 10.60
C LYS A 22 1.54 -11.48 10.87
N ALA A 23 1.52 -10.65 9.82
CA ALA A 23 1.57 -9.21 9.96
C ALA A 23 0.30 -8.69 10.66
N ALA A 24 0.48 -7.80 11.64
CA ALA A 24 -0.63 -7.18 12.33
C ALA A 24 -1.50 -6.39 11.34
N PRO A 25 -2.85 -6.42 11.50
CA PRO A 25 -3.74 -5.62 10.68
C PRO A 25 -3.39 -4.14 10.83
N LYS A 26 -3.44 -3.40 9.72
CA LYS A 26 -3.24 -1.94 9.75
C LYS A 26 -4.37 -1.32 10.57
N ALA A 27 -4.01 -0.36 11.41
CA ALA A 27 -4.98 0.43 12.15
C ALA A 27 -6.01 1.04 11.19
N LYS A 28 -7.28 1.09 11.64
CA LYS A 28 -8.31 1.85 10.94
C LYS A 28 -7.89 3.32 10.88
N ARG A 29 -8.34 4.04 9.85
CA ARG A 29 -8.15 5.50 9.80
C ARG A 29 -8.82 6.12 11.03
N ALA A 30 -8.20 7.17 11.58
CA ALA A 30 -8.80 7.93 12.68
C ALA A 30 -10.17 8.48 12.25
N ALA A 31 -11.17 8.38 13.14
CA ALA A 31 -12.57 8.68 12.81
C ALA A 31 -12.80 10.13 12.35
N GLY A 32 -11.97 11.08 12.79
CA GLY A 32 -12.05 12.49 12.40
C GLY A 32 -11.29 12.87 11.12
N VAL A 33 -10.56 11.94 10.48
CA VAL A 33 -9.73 12.26 9.31
C VAL A 33 -10.52 11.98 8.03
N ALA A 34 -10.99 13.05 7.38
CA ALA A 34 -11.66 12.97 6.09
C ALA A 34 -10.79 12.27 5.04
N ARG A 35 -11.40 11.43 4.20
CA ARG A 35 -10.71 10.70 3.14
C ARG A 35 -10.10 11.70 2.15
N GLY A 36 -8.77 11.73 2.07
CA GLY A 36 -8.04 12.61 1.15
C GLY A 36 -7.52 13.91 1.77
N SER A 37 -7.80 14.18 3.05
CA SER A 37 -7.24 15.32 3.80
C SER A 37 -5.71 15.32 3.85
N GLN A 38 -5.09 14.14 3.89
CA GLN A 38 -3.63 13.96 3.85
C GLN A 38 -3.06 13.88 2.42
N LYS A 39 -3.87 14.12 1.37
CA LYS A 39 -3.32 14.17 0.01
C LYS A 39 -2.39 15.38 -0.07
N LYS A 40 -1.16 15.15 -0.55
CA LYS A 40 -0.21 16.23 -0.80
C LYS A 40 -0.81 17.18 -1.83
N LYS A 41 -0.96 18.45 -1.47
CA LYS A 41 -1.33 19.50 -2.43
C LYS A 41 -0.16 19.65 -3.41
N ILE A 42 -0.44 19.49 -4.70
CA ILE A 42 0.57 19.75 -5.73
C ILE A 42 0.81 21.26 -5.81
N ARG A 43 2.08 21.68 -5.86
CA ARG A 43 2.45 23.11 -5.99
C ARG A 43 2.08 23.68 -7.36
N HIS A 44 2.21 22.86 -8.41
CA HIS A 44 1.85 23.21 -9.77
C HIS A 44 0.97 22.11 -10.34
N GLN A 45 -0.15 22.51 -10.95
CA GLN A 45 -1.05 21.65 -11.70
C GLN A 45 -0.94 22.05 -13.17
N ALA A 46 -0.82 21.09 -14.09
CA ALA A 46 -0.91 21.40 -15.50
C ALA A 46 -2.31 21.97 -15.82
N GLN A 47 -2.37 23.09 -16.53
CA GLN A 47 -3.62 23.68 -16.99
C GLN A 47 -4.41 22.62 -17.78
N GLY A 48 -5.69 22.42 -17.44
CA GLY A 48 -6.54 21.40 -18.06
C GLY A 48 -6.60 20.05 -17.33
N GLN A 49 -5.72 19.76 -16.36
CA GLN A 49 -5.83 18.55 -15.51
C GLN A 49 -6.85 18.74 -14.38
N ARG A 50 -8.09 19.18 -14.66
CA ARG A 50 -9.19 18.96 -13.72
C ARG A 50 -9.67 17.53 -13.93
N LYS A 51 -9.26 16.63 -13.04
CA LYS A 51 -9.75 15.25 -13.05
C LYS A 51 -11.20 15.26 -12.56
N ARG A 52 -12.15 14.97 -13.45
CA ARG A 52 -13.34 14.23 -13.05
C ARG A 52 -12.90 12.93 -12.38
#